data_AF-A0A519CI18-F1
#
_entry.id   AF-A0A519CI18-F1
#
_cell.length_a   1.000
_cell.length_b   1.000
_cell.length_c   1.000
_cell.angle_alpha   90.00
_cell.angle_beta   90.00
_cell.angle_gamma   90.00
#
_symmetry.space_group_name_H-M   'P 1'
#
loop_
_entity.id
_entity.type
_entity.pdbx_description
1 polymer ?
#
loop_
_entity_poly.entity_id
_entity_poly.type
_entity_poly.pdbx_seq_one_letter_code
_entity_poly.pdbx_strand_id
1 'polypeptide(L)'
;MGLDHWKPEKFKVERDEILLQEIKKDKFSNLDSLYSMSSSEDPEDRGTIPIRSFPTWGFCPKCDKLVSERNNSNGNGMHCDSDECLDRKDKDETPLPSTYPVRFVTACTNGHLDEFPWYEWVHKTHGLRDKCSKNQAKLYLIYDPKTLSLDSQEVSCKSCEAPNHSMKYALSKDGIRDNLGFKCHDPIYMQGIFKGASNIYFPIKRSTVTIPPFSDELSEKIIDSKSLIHETKNSVYYEDWMIDHFKLRPKFPNSHYTTDDVKQKILQMEKIVEDLKSVPIRELEFQQLNSGENFNDKEFVTERIEDMPDKFKKYF
;
A
#
# COMPACT_ATOMS: atom_id res chain seq x y z
N MET A 1 10.96 3.78 -0.43
CA MET A 1 10.24 2.52 -0.73
C MET A 1 10.62 2.12 -2.14
N GLY A 2 10.69 0.84 -2.51
CA GLY A 2 11.32 0.34 -3.76
C GLY A 2 10.69 0.78 -5.09
N LEU A 3 9.74 1.71 -5.09
CA LEU A 3 8.98 2.15 -6.26
C LEU A 3 9.86 2.77 -7.35
N ASP A 4 11.02 3.35 -7.02
CA ASP A 4 12.00 3.85 -8.00
C ASP A 4 12.54 2.74 -8.93
N HIS A 5 12.43 1.49 -8.51
CA HIS A 5 12.82 0.31 -9.29
C HIS A 5 11.62 -0.49 -9.80
N TRP A 6 10.40 -0.03 -9.51
CA TRP A 6 9.18 -0.67 -9.99
C TRP A 6 8.98 -0.31 -11.46
N LYS A 7 8.67 -1.32 -12.27
CA LYS A 7 8.48 -1.22 -13.72
C LYS A 7 7.00 -1.39 -14.04
N PRO A 8 6.16 -0.36 -13.85
CA PRO A 8 4.70 -0.47 -14.01
C PRO A 8 4.30 -0.93 -15.41
N GLU A 9 5.12 -0.66 -16.43
CA GLU A 9 4.91 -1.10 -17.81
C GLU A 9 4.86 -2.62 -17.99
N LYS A 10 5.39 -3.39 -17.02
CA LYS A 10 5.32 -4.86 -17.03
C LYS A 10 4.00 -5.42 -16.54
N PHE A 11 3.16 -4.59 -15.92
CA PHE A 11 1.94 -5.03 -15.25
C PHE A 11 0.73 -4.54 -16.02
N LYS A 12 -0.30 -5.38 -16.10
CA LYS A 12 -1.59 -4.96 -16.67
C LYS A 12 -2.22 -3.90 -15.76
N VAL A 13 -2.56 -2.74 -16.32
CA VAL A 13 -3.39 -1.75 -15.63
C VAL A 13 -4.78 -2.34 -15.46
N GLU A 14 -5.25 -2.40 -14.22
CA GLU A 14 -6.62 -2.80 -13.90
C GLU A 14 -7.53 -1.58 -14.05
N ARG A 15 -8.55 -1.72 -14.91
CA ARG A 15 -9.36 -0.60 -15.41
C ARG A 15 -10.79 -0.64 -14.88
N ASP A 16 -10.99 -1.28 -13.73
CA ASP A 16 -12.26 -1.20 -13.00
C ASP A 16 -12.45 0.20 -12.39
N GLU A 17 -13.25 1.02 -13.08
CA GLU A 17 -13.55 2.38 -12.66
C GLU A 17 -14.31 2.42 -11.33
N ILE A 18 -15.17 1.43 -11.07
CA ILE A 18 -15.98 1.36 -9.86
C ILE A 18 -15.09 1.05 -8.65
N LEU A 19 -14.21 0.05 -8.78
CA LEU A 19 -13.22 -0.29 -7.75
C LEU A 19 -12.30 0.89 -7.46
N LEU A 20 -11.83 1.58 -8.51
CA LEU A 20 -10.97 2.75 -8.36
C LEU A 20 -11.67 3.87 -7.58
N GLN A 21 -12.93 4.18 -7.89
CA GLN A 21 -13.69 5.19 -7.14
C GLN A 21 -13.93 4.77 -5.70
N GLU A 22 -14.23 3.49 -5.45
CA GLU A 22 -14.47 2.99 -4.11
C GLU A 22 -13.20 3.06 -3.23
N ILE A 23 -12.03 2.76 -3.80
CA ILE A 23 -10.74 2.92 -3.08
C ILE A 23 -10.42 4.40 -2.84
N LYS A 24 -10.72 5.30 -3.79
CA LYS A 24 -10.48 6.76 -3.65
C LYS A 24 -11.18 7.38 -2.45
N LYS A 25 -12.31 6.81 -1.99
CA LYS A 25 -13.03 7.27 -0.79
C LYS A 25 -12.20 7.14 0.49
N ASP A 26 -11.24 6.22 0.56
CA ASP A 26 -10.43 5.95 1.75
C ASP A 26 -9.13 6.76 1.84
N LYS A 27 -9.21 8.07 1.54
CA LYS A 27 -8.06 8.99 1.56
C LYS A 27 -7.01 8.76 0.46
N PHE A 28 -7.33 7.95 -0.55
CA PHE A 28 -6.48 7.73 -1.72
C PHE A 28 -6.93 8.59 -2.91
N SER A 29 -7.24 9.86 -2.68
CA SER A 29 -7.76 10.76 -3.73
C SER A 29 -6.79 10.96 -4.90
N ASN A 30 -5.49 10.75 -4.65
CA ASN A 30 -4.40 10.82 -5.63
C ASN A 30 -4.07 9.46 -6.28
N LEU A 31 -4.89 8.44 -6.09
CA LEU A 31 -4.70 7.15 -6.75
C LEU A 31 -5.10 7.25 -8.22
N ASP A 32 -4.16 7.14 -9.13
CA ASP A 32 -4.46 7.29 -10.56
C ASP A 32 -4.92 5.97 -11.19
N SER A 33 -4.25 4.87 -10.85
CA SER A 33 -4.42 3.59 -11.52
C SER A 33 -4.25 2.41 -10.55
N LEU A 34 -4.89 1.30 -10.89
CA LEU A 34 -4.69 0.00 -10.26
C LEU A 34 -3.83 -0.87 -11.18
N TYR A 35 -3.01 -1.75 -10.63
CA TYR A 35 -2.18 -2.67 -11.39
C TYR A 35 -2.42 -4.10 -10.92
N SER A 36 -2.56 -5.02 -11.87
CA SER A 36 -2.57 -6.46 -11.61
C SER A 36 -1.20 -6.90 -11.10
N MET A 37 -1.18 -7.99 -10.31
CA MET A 37 0.06 -8.65 -9.91
C MET A 37 0.62 -9.57 -11.01
N SER A 38 -0.14 -9.85 -12.06
CA SER A 38 0.32 -10.62 -13.22
C SER A 38 0.99 -9.73 -14.26
N SER A 39 1.93 -10.31 -14.99
CA SER A 39 2.55 -9.70 -16.16
C SER A 39 1.49 -9.38 -17.23
N SER A 40 1.73 -8.33 -18.01
CA SER A 40 0.89 -7.99 -19.16
C SER A 40 1.01 -9.01 -20.30
N GLU A 41 2.13 -9.72 -20.40
CA GLU A 41 2.41 -10.67 -21.49
C GLU A 41 1.89 -12.08 -21.19
N ASP A 42 1.95 -12.50 -19.93
CA ASP A 42 1.52 -13.82 -19.47
C ASP A 42 0.76 -13.71 -18.13
N PRO A 43 -0.55 -13.97 -18.09
CA PRO A 43 -1.35 -13.97 -16.86
C PRO A 43 -0.85 -14.91 -15.76
N GLU A 44 -0.14 -15.99 -16.13
CA GLU A 44 0.45 -16.96 -15.19
C GLU A 44 1.80 -16.50 -14.63
N ASP A 45 2.47 -15.55 -15.30
CA ASP A 45 3.69 -14.92 -14.80
C ASP A 45 3.36 -13.86 -13.75
N ARG A 46 3.58 -14.20 -12.48
CA ARG A 46 3.41 -13.25 -11.38
C ARG A 46 4.56 -12.26 -11.37
N GLY A 47 4.24 -11.00 -11.66
CA GLY A 47 5.20 -9.93 -11.56
C GLY A 47 5.66 -9.70 -10.12
N THR A 48 6.83 -9.09 -9.97
CA THR A 48 7.48 -8.85 -8.68
C THR A 48 7.52 -7.37 -8.36
N ILE A 49 7.12 -7.02 -7.13
CA ILE A 49 7.23 -5.65 -6.63
C ILE A 49 8.54 -5.53 -5.85
N PRO A 50 9.44 -4.61 -6.21
CA PRO A 50 10.67 -4.39 -5.46
C PRO A 50 10.36 -3.92 -4.05
N ILE A 51 10.83 -4.68 -3.07
CA ILE A 51 10.71 -4.35 -1.65
C ILE A 51 12.07 -3.92 -1.08
N ARG A 52 12.04 -3.03 -0.10
CA ARG A 52 13.21 -2.70 0.72
C ARG A 52 12.91 -3.09 2.16
N SER A 53 13.90 -3.67 2.82
CA SER A 53 13.82 -3.96 4.26
C SER A 53 13.56 -2.67 5.03
N PHE A 54 12.52 -2.70 5.87
CA PHE A 54 12.22 -1.66 6.84
C PHE A 54 11.82 -2.30 8.18
N PRO A 55 12.38 -1.85 9.32
CA PRO A 55 13.41 -0.81 9.44
C PRO A 55 14.76 -1.20 8.84
N THR A 56 15.62 -0.21 8.60
CA THR A 56 17.02 -0.44 8.21
C THR A 56 17.92 -0.70 9.41
N TRP A 57 17.41 -0.50 10.63
CA TRP A 57 18.05 -1.01 11.84
C TRP A 57 17.81 -2.51 12.01
N GLY A 58 18.86 -3.24 12.35
CA GLY A 58 18.78 -4.57 12.91
C GLY A 58 19.47 -4.70 14.24
N PHE A 59 19.30 -5.87 14.85
CA PHE A 59 20.00 -6.27 16.05
C PHE A 59 20.77 -7.58 15.79
N CYS A 60 21.91 -7.72 16.43
CA CYS A 60 22.67 -8.97 16.47
C CYS A 60 22.15 -9.85 17.62
N PRO A 61 21.74 -11.11 17.38
CA PRO A 61 21.22 -11.99 18.44
C PRO A 61 22.33 -12.61 19.32
N LYS A 62 23.61 -12.31 19.04
CA LYS A 62 24.76 -12.86 19.78
C LYS A 62 25.39 -11.88 20.74
N CYS A 63 25.43 -10.60 20.39
CA CYS A 63 26.05 -9.55 21.21
C CYS A 63 25.15 -8.33 21.43
N ASP A 64 23.89 -8.40 20.99
CA ASP A 64 22.85 -7.37 21.17
C ASP A 64 23.12 -6.02 20.47
N LYS A 65 24.18 -5.92 19.65
CA LYS A 65 24.50 -4.69 18.91
C LYS A 65 23.38 -4.32 17.95
N LEU A 66 22.98 -3.05 17.97
CA LEU A 66 22.16 -2.43 16.95
C LEU A 66 23.03 -2.01 15.76
N VAL A 67 22.65 -2.47 14.56
CA VAL A 67 23.37 -2.24 13.31
C VAL A 67 22.44 -1.52 12.34
N SER A 68 22.85 -0.35 11.88
CA SER A 68 22.09 0.50 10.96
C SER A 68 22.31 0.10 9.50
N GLU A 69 21.54 0.73 8.60
CA GLU A 69 21.73 0.65 7.14
C GLU A 69 21.62 -0.75 6.53
N ARG A 70 20.82 -1.63 7.15
CA ARG A 70 20.49 -2.94 6.59
C ARG A 70 19.96 -2.80 5.17
N ASN A 71 20.67 -3.43 4.26
CA ASN A 71 20.31 -3.43 2.86
C ASN A 71 20.74 -4.75 2.21
N ASN A 72 19.75 -5.56 1.83
CA ASN A 72 19.98 -6.85 1.18
C ASN A 72 20.69 -6.71 -0.17
N SER A 73 20.49 -5.58 -0.88
CA SER A 73 21.03 -5.39 -2.24
C SER A 73 22.54 -5.21 -2.27
N ASN A 74 23.13 -4.59 -1.25
CA ASN A 74 24.58 -4.37 -1.15
C ASN A 74 25.24 -5.14 0.02
N GLY A 75 24.45 -5.88 0.81
CA GLY A 75 24.94 -6.63 1.97
C GLY A 75 25.25 -5.79 3.21
N ASN A 76 25.11 -4.46 3.16
CA ASN A 76 25.40 -3.58 4.28
C ASN A 76 24.49 -3.90 5.47
N GLY A 77 25.07 -3.89 6.67
CA GLY A 77 24.36 -4.12 7.92
C GLY A 77 23.72 -5.51 8.05
N MET A 78 23.96 -6.45 7.13
CA MET A 78 23.36 -7.80 7.13
C MET A 78 24.03 -8.77 8.11
N HIS A 79 25.27 -8.46 8.50
CA HIS A 79 26.03 -9.18 9.50
C HIS A 79 26.47 -8.22 10.61
N CYS A 80 26.74 -8.76 11.79
CA CYS A 80 27.24 -8.00 12.91
C CYS A 80 28.67 -7.49 12.65
N ASP A 81 28.90 -6.24 13.01
CA ASP A 81 30.16 -5.49 12.90
C ASP A 81 30.67 -5.06 14.29
N SER A 82 30.26 -5.74 15.36
CA SER A 82 30.79 -5.49 16.71
C SER A 82 32.18 -6.10 16.87
N ASP A 83 33.06 -5.43 17.61
CA ASP A 83 34.41 -5.94 17.94
C ASP A 83 34.36 -7.35 18.56
N GLU A 84 33.39 -7.62 19.45
CA GLU A 84 33.18 -8.96 20.05
C GLU A 84 32.89 -10.07 19.02
N CYS A 85 32.07 -9.79 18.01
CA CYS A 85 31.76 -10.75 16.95
C CYS A 85 32.90 -10.90 15.94
N LEU A 86 33.65 -9.82 15.67
CA LEU A 86 34.84 -9.86 14.83
C LEU A 86 35.92 -10.71 15.49
N ASP A 87 36.16 -10.49 16.79
CA ASP A 87 37.08 -11.30 17.59
C ASP A 87 36.73 -12.79 17.59
N ARG A 88 35.43 -13.13 17.76
CA ARG A 88 34.96 -14.52 17.70
C ARG A 88 35.12 -15.14 16.32
N LYS A 89 34.92 -14.36 15.26
CA LYS A 89 35.13 -14.83 13.89
C LYS A 89 36.59 -15.20 13.68
N ASP A 90 37.51 -14.35 14.14
CA ASP A 90 38.94 -14.54 13.93
C ASP A 90 39.54 -15.62 14.85
N LYS A 91 39.05 -15.74 16.09
CA LYS A 91 39.56 -16.71 17.08
C LYS A 91 38.93 -18.09 16.97
N ASP A 92 37.61 -18.16 16.76
CA ASP A 92 36.84 -19.40 16.79
C ASP A 92 36.52 -19.91 15.38
N GLU A 93 37.01 -19.25 14.32
CA GLU A 93 36.70 -19.51 12.91
C GLU A 93 35.18 -19.57 12.62
N THR A 94 34.39 -18.82 13.39
CA THR A 94 32.92 -18.80 13.27
C THR A 94 32.44 -17.71 12.30
N PRO A 95 31.38 -17.94 11.50
CA PRO A 95 30.85 -16.91 10.62
C PRO A 95 30.24 -15.76 11.43
N LEU A 96 30.33 -14.53 10.88
CA LEU A 96 29.71 -13.36 11.51
C LEU A 96 28.19 -13.56 11.65
N PRO A 97 27.62 -13.35 12.85
CA PRO A 97 26.19 -13.50 13.06
C PRO A 97 25.39 -12.61 12.11
N SER A 98 24.36 -13.17 11.49
CA SER A 98 23.36 -12.37 10.78
C SER A 98 22.62 -11.47 11.76
N THR A 99 22.41 -10.23 11.36
CA THR A 99 21.56 -9.28 12.07
C THR A 99 20.12 -9.43 11.57
N TYR A 100 19.16 -9.11 12.43
CA TYR A 100 17.72 -9.23 12.14
C TYR A 100 17.02 -7.89 12.32
N PRO A 101 16.01 -7.53 11.50
CA PRO A 101 15.32 -6.26 11.64
C PRO A 101 14.77 -6.05 13.05
N VAL A 102 14.99 -4.85 13.60
CA VAL A 102 14.37 -4.47 14.87
C VAL A 102 12.85 -4.38 14.72
N ARG A 103 12.15 -4.48 15.84
CA ARG A 103 10.69 -4.39 15.88
C ARG A 103 10.18 -3.05 16.43
N PHE A 104 11.05 -2.10 16.73
CA PHE A 104 10.67 -0.75 17.17
C PHE A 104 10.72 0.20 15.98
N VAL A 105 9.64 0.96 15.80
CA VAL A 105 9.49 1.99 14.79
C VAL A 105 8.74 3.17 15.37
N THR A 106 8.64 4.25 14.62
CA THR A 106 7.76 5.35 14.96
C THR A 106 6.71 5.56 13.88
N ALA A 107 5.51 5.98 14.25
CA ALA A 107 4.48 6.37 13.29
C ALA A 107 3.64 7.53 13.83
N CYS A 108 2.93 8.23 12.94
CA CYS A 108 2.00 9.29 13.33
C CYS A 108 0.56 9.01 12.87
N THR A 109 -0.38 9.83 13.34
CA THR A 109 -1.81 9.71 13.00
C THR A 109 -2.13 9.94 11.52
N ASN A 110 -1.21 10.53 10.75
CA ASN A 110 -1.36 10.69 9.30
C ASN A 110 -0.85 9.46 8.52
N GLY A 111 -0.34 8.43 9.19
CA GLY A 111 0.14 7.21 8.55
C GLY A 111 1.60 7.26 8.10
N HIS A 112 2.34 8.34 8.39
CA HIS A 112 3.79 8.33 8.19
C HIS A 112 4.44 7.36 9.16
N LEU A 113 5.39 6.60 8.64
CA LEU A 113 6.13 5.58 9.35
C LEU A 113 7.63 5.90 9.20
N ASP A 114 8.36 5.84 10.30
CA ASP A 114 9.79 6.14 10.34
C ASP A 114 10.52 5.21 11.31
N GLU A 115 11.84 5.22 11.24
CA GLU A 115 12.68 4.44 12.14
C GLU A 115 12.50 4.89 13.59
N PHE A 116 12.85 3.99 14.52
CA PHE A 116 12.95 4.39 15.91
C PHE A 116 14.21 5.24 16.11
N PRO A 117 14.14 6.41 16.78
CA PRO A 117 15.26 7.32 16.93
C PRO A 117 16.23 6.81 18.01
N TRP A 118 16.94 5.71 17.74
CA TRP A 118 17.76 4.98 18.71
C TRP A 118 18.85 5.85 19.36
N TYR A 119 19.57 6.63 18.56
CA TYR A 119 20.63 7.49 19.07
C TYR A 119 20.05 8.59 19.96
N GLU A 120 19.00 9.26 19.52
CA GLU A 120 18.36 10.35 20.23
C GLU A 120 17.70 9.85 21.52
N TRP A 121 17.14 8.64 21.51
CA TRP A 121 16.57 7.97 22.68
C TRP A 121 17.59 7.73 23.77
N VAL A 122 18.77 7.21 23.43
CA VAL A 122 19.86 6.97 24.38
C VAL A 122 20.47 8.29 24.89
N HIS A 123 20.57 9.29 24.00
CA HIS A 123 21.19 10.58 24.32
C HIS A 123 20.13 11.68 24.51
N LYS A 124 19.01 11.36 25.16
CA LYS A 124 17.90 12.32 25.36
C LYS A 124 18.21 13.39 26.41
N THR A 125 19.13 13.11 27.34
CA THR A 125 19.55 14.07 28.38
C THR A 125 20.57 15.06 27.82
N HIS A 126 20.39 16.35 28.12
CA HIS A 126 21.29 17.44 27.69
C HIS A 126 22.75 17.21 28.13
N GLY A 127 23.70 17.53 27.25
CA GLY A 127 25.15 17.42 27.50
C GLY A 127 25.79 16.05 27.17
N LEU A 128 24.98 15.03 26.83
CA LEU A 128 25.50 13.72 26.38
C LEU A 128 25.79 13.69 24.87
N ARG A 129 25.02 14.42 24.07
CA ARG A 129 25.19 14.49 22.61
C ARG A 129 26.50 15.16 22.19
N ASP A 130 27.03 16.04 23.03
CA ASP A 130 28.32 16.71 22.77
C ASP A 130 29.52 15.78 23.02
N LYS A 131 29.32 14.72 23.81
CA LYS A 131 30.38 13.75 24.19
C LYS A 131 30.43 12.53 23.26
N CYS A 132 29.36 12.22 22.55
CA CYS A 132 29.27 11.07 21.66
C CYS A 132 28.50 11.47 20.42
N SER A 133 29.17 11.58 19.27
CA SER A 133 28.47 11.87 18.02
C SER A 133 27.72 10.63 17.49
N LYS A 134 26.70 10.86 16.66
CA LYS A 134 25.89 9.78 16.04
C LYS A 134 26.73 8.73 15.31
N ASN A 135 27.80 9.15 14.64
CA ASN A 135 28.69 8.25 13.89
C ASN A 135 29.63 7.44 14.80
N GLN A 136 29.85 7.87 16.03
CA GLN A 136 30.70 7.18 17.01
C GLN A 136 29.89 6.24 17.92
N ALA A 137 28.58 6.42 18.00
CA ALA A 137 27.71 5.71 18.93
C ALA A 137 27.57 4.22 18.55
N LYS A 138 28.08 3.33 19.42
CA LYS A 138 27.88 1.88 19.34
C LYS A 138 26.71 1.51 20.25
N LEU A 139 25.53 1.35 19.65
CA LEU A 139 24.27 1.11 20.38
C LEU A 139 23.98 -0.39 20.54
N TYR A 140 23.38 -0.77 21.66
CA TYR A 140 23.05 -2.15 22.01
C TYR A 140 21.65 -2.22 22.61
N LEU A 141 20.83 -3.16 22.13
CA LEU A 141 19.49 -3.45 22.65
C LEU A 141 19.58 -4.63 23.62
N ILE A 142 19.87 -4.33 24.88
CA ILE A 142 20.06 -5.33 25.93
C ILE A 142 18.71 -5.77 26.50
N TYR A 143 18.61 -7.03 26.91
CA TYR A 143 17.42 -7.57 27.57
C TYR A 143 17.83 -8.42 28.77
N ASP A 144 16.99 -8.46 29.81
CA ASP A 144 17.15 -9.44 30.88
C ASP A 144 16.58 -10.79 30.42
N PRO A 145 17.40 -11.83 30.22
CA PRO A 145 16.95 -13.14 29.76
C PRO A 145 15.99 -13.85 30.72
N LYS A 146 15.88 -13.39 31.97
CA LYS A 146 14.91 -13.92 32.95
C LYS A 146 13.50 -13.42 32.70
N THR A 147 13.33 -12.44 31.81
CA THR A 147 12.04 -11.80 31.53
C THR A 147 11.77 -11.80 30.03
N LEU A 148 10.69 -12.46 29.62
CA LEU A 148 10.26 -12.52 28.21
C LEU A 148 9.44 -11.29 27.79
N SER A 149 9.40 -10.24 28.63
CA SER A 149 8.60 -9.04 28.38
C SER A 149 9.36 -8.04 27.52
N LEU A 150 8.66 -7.29 26.69
CA LEU A 150 9.24 -6.13 25.99
C LEU A 150 9.67 -5.02 26.96
N ASP A 151 9.07 -5.00 28.16
CA ASP A 151 9.33 -3.99 29.19
C ASP A 151 10.74 -4.10 29.80
N SER A 152 11.41 -5.24 29.65
CA SER A 152 12.76 -5.48 30.18
C SER A 152 13.88 -5.14 29.21
N GLN A 153 13.53 -4.63 28.02
CA GLN A 153 14.52 -4.19 27.04
C GLN A 153 15.00 -2.78 27.37
N GLU A 154 16.30 -2.58 27.28
CA GLU A 154 16.94 -1.28 27.42
C GLU A 154 17.89 -1.04 26.25
N VAL A 155 18.16 0.22 25.96
CA VAL A 155 19.19 0.60 24.99
C VAL A 155 20.35 1.24 25.72
N SER A 156 21.55 0.81 25.38
CA SER A 156 22.81 1.33 25.91
C SER A 156 23.72 1.79 24.78
N CYS A 157 24.58 2.77 25.06
CA CYS A 157 25.67 3.18 24.18
C CYS A 157 27.00 2.77 24.83
N LYS A 158 27.77 1.86 24.21
CA LYS A 158 29.08 1.46 24.74
C LYS A 158 30.21 2.43 24.39
N SER A 159 29.92 3.46 23.60
CA SER A 159 30.92 4.49 23.22
C SER A 159 31.00 5.66 24.21
N CYS A 160 30.12 5.72 25.21
CA CYS A 160 30.09 6.82 26.18
C CYS A 160 29.43 6.39 27.50
N GLU A 161 29.35 7.31 28.46
CA GLU A 161 28.76 7.11 29.79
C GLU A 161 27.26 7.49 29.85
N ALA A 162 26.57 7.53 28.70
CA ALA A 162 25.14 7.75 28.70
C ALA A 162 24.43 6.64 29.47
N PRO A 163 23.46 6.96 30.35
CA PRO A 163 22.72 5.95 31.09
C PRO A 163 21.90 5.08 30.14
N ASN A 164 21.70 3.82 30.54
CA ASN A 164 20.79 2.95 29.82
C ASN A 164 19.36 3.49 29.89
N HIS A 165 18.61 3.33 28.81
CA HIS A 165 17.23 3.78 28.74
C HIS A 165 16.29 2.64 28.37
N SER A 166 15.34 2.39 29.27
CA SER A 166 14.28 1.38 29.07
C SER A 166 13.43 1.68 27.85
N MET A 167 13.06 0.62 27.13
CA MET A 167 12.14 0.64 25.99
C MET A 167 10.67 0.57 26.40
N LYS A 168 10.37 0.30 27.67
CA LYS A 168 8.99 0.23 28.20
C LYS A 168 8.17 1.47 27.85
N TYR A 169 8.74 2.65 28.10
CA TYR A 169 8.06 3.92 27.85
C TYR A 169 8.14 4.37 26.40
N ALA A 170 9.05 3.81 25.61
CA ALA A 170 9.22 4.16 24.20
C ALA A 170 7.96 3.88 23.36
N LEU A 171 7.18 2.88 23.75
CA LEU A 171 5.94 2.46 23.09
C LEU A 171 4.68 3.11 23.68
N SER A 172 4.81 3.91 24.73
CA SER A 172 3.68 4.62 25.31
C SER A 172 3.19 5.73 24.36
N LYS A 173 1.91 6.11 24.49
CA LYS A 173 1.24 7.10 23.62
C LYS A 173 2.08 8.37 23.41
N ASP A 174 2.68 8.85 24.49
CA ASP A 174 3.40 10.11 24.53
C ASP A 174 4.91 9.93 24.78
N GLY A 175 5.40 8.69 24.81
CA GLY A 175 6.78 8.37 25.19
C GLY A 175 7.82 9.07 24.33
N ILE A 176 7.65 9.03 23.00
CA ILE A 176 8.54 9.71 22.06
C ILE A 176 8.37 11.23 22.14
N ARG A 177 7.13 11.72 22.24
CA ARG A 177 6.85 13.16 22.36
C ARG A 177 7.49 13.76 23.60
N ASP A 178 7.24 13.19 24.75
CA ASP A 178 7.62 13.77 26.04
C ASP A 178 9.13 13.65 26.29
N ASN A 179 9.80 12.66 25.68
CA ASN A 179 11.25 12.46 25.84
C ASN A 179 12.09 13.12 24.74
N LEU A 180 11.60 13.20 23.50
CA LEU A 180 12.39 13.65 22.34
C LEU A 180 11.79 14.84 21.60
N GLY A 181 10.50 15.14 21.81
CA GLY A 181 9.78 16.13 20.99
C GLY A 181 9.81 15.78 19.51
N PHE A 182 9.91 14.49 19.14
CA PHE A 182 10.08 14.06 17.75
C PHE A 182 8.78 14.29 16.97
N LYS A 183 8.81 15.27 16.07
CA LYS A 183 7.67 15.72 15.29
C LYS A 183 7.68 15.11 13.89
N CYS A 184 6.50 14.81 13.38
CA CYS A 184 6.30 14.47 11.98
C CYS A 184 6.13 15.75 11.14
N HIS A 185 5.18 16.58 11.56
CA HIS A 185 4.85 17.91 11.03
C HIS A 185 4.18 18.68 12.16
N ASP A 186 4.18 20.01 12.20
CA ASP A 186 3.45 20.72 13.26
C ASP A 186 1.92 20.63 13.03
N PRO A 187 1.08 20.25 14.02
CA PRO A 187 1.36 19.90 15.42
C PRO A 187 1.37 18.37 15.72
N ILE A 188 1.64 17.54 14.72
CA ILE A 188 1.61 16.06 14.76
C ILE A 188 2.95 15.47 15.22
N TYR A 189 2.90 14.69 16.29
CA TYR A 189 4.06 14.00 16.85
C TYR A 189 4.14 12.54 16.39
N MET A 190 5.36 12.02 16.38
CA MET A 190 5.61 10.60 16.18
C MET A 190 5.41 9.84 17.49
N GLN A 191 4.84 8.64 17.41
CA GLN A 191 4.66 7.71 18.52
C GLN A 191 5.46 6.43 18.26
N GLY A 192 6.08 5.87 19.30
CA GLY A 192 6.75 4.57 19.19
C GLY A 192 5.74 3.44 19.08
N ILE A 193 5.97 2.53 18.12
CA ILE A 193 5.12 1.36 17.89
C ILE A 193 6.01 0.12 17.75
N PHE A 194 5.48 -1.01 18.23
CA PHE A 194 6.07 -2.31 18.01
C PHE A 194 5.51 -2.92 16.71
N LYS A 195 6.38 -3.20 15.73
CA LYS A 195 6.01 -3.74 14.41
C LYS A 195 5.26 -5.09 14.47
N GLY A 196 5.42 -5.84 15.56
CA GLY A 196 4.66 -7.09 15.78
C GLY A 196 3.27 -6.88 16.40
N ALA A 197 2.92 -5.66 16.80
CA ALA A 197 1.61 -5.37 17.38
C ALA A 197 0.55 -5.21 16.28
N SER A 198 -0.70 -5.47 16.64
CA SER A 198 -1.83 -5.42 15.72
C SER A 198 -2.19 -4.01 15.25
N ASN A 199 -1.50 -2.95 15.69
CA ASN A 199 -1.88 -1.56 15.46
C ASN A 199 -1.07 -0.86 14.36
N ILE A 200 -0.32 -1.59 13.53
CA ILE A 200 0.63 -0.99 12.58
C ILE A 200 0.23 -1.11 11.11
N TYR A 201 -0.25 -2.28 10.69
CA TYR A 201 -0.71 -2.51 9.32
C TYR A 201 -2.05 -3.22 9.35
N PHE A 202 -3.09 -2.52 8.90
CA PHE A 202 -4.39 -3.11 8.63
C PHE A 202 -4.66 -3.06 7.13
N PRO A 203 -5.10 -4.17 6.51
CA PRO A 203 -5.51 -4.12 5.12
C PRO A 203 -6.80 -3.31 5.01
N ILE A 204 -6.84 -2.38 4.05
CA ILE A 204 -8.10 -1.81 3.60
C ILE A 204 -8.68 -2.81 2.59
N LYS A 205 -9.83 -3.38 2.93
CA LYS A 205 -10.55 -4.33 2.06
C LYS A 205 -11.69 -3.60 1.38
N ARG A 206 -11.64 -3.54 0.05
CA ARG A 206 -12.73 -3.10 -0.82
C ARG A 206 -13.06 -4.20 -1.81
N SER A 207 -14.32 -4.26 -2.18
CA SER A 207 -14.86 -5.23 -3.13
C SER A 207 -16.00 -4.55 -3.86
N THR A 208 -16.01 -4.68 -5.16
CA THR A 208 -17.03 -4.18 -6.07
C THR A 208 -17.41 -5.30 -7.01
N VAL A 209 -18.61 -5.22 -7.57
CA VAL A 209 -19.03 -6.10 -8.66
C VAL A 209 -19.12 -5.25 -9.92
N THR A 210 -18.35 -5.64 -10.93
CA THR A 210 -18.44 -5.01 -12.26
C THR A 210 -19.71 -5.49 -12.93
N ILE A 211 -20.70 -4.60 -13.01
CA ILE A 211 -22.01 -4.85 -13.60
C ILE A 211 -22.30 -3.80 -14.67
N PRO A 212 -23.29 -4.03 -15.56
CA PRO A 212 -23.69 -3.05 -16.55
C PRO A 212 -23.95 -1.68 -15.89
N PRO A 213 -23.54 -0.57 -16.54
CA PRO A 213 -23.00 -0.51 -17.89
C PRO A 213 -21.53 -0.92 -18.03
N PHE A 214 -20.78 -1.20 -16.97
CA PHE A 214 -19.31 -1.33 -17.04
C PHE A 214 -18.80 -2.71 -17.50
N SER A 215 -19.67 -3.72 -17.63
CA SER A 215 -19.30 -5.11 -17.93
C SER A 215 -19.26 -5.49 -19.41
N ASP A 216 -19.74 -4.62 -20.31
CA ASP A 216 -19.82 -4.93 -21.74
C ASP A 216 -18.59 -4.47 -22.55
N GLU A 217 -18.44 -5.05 -23.74
CA GLU A 217 -17.31 -4.80 -24.65
C GLU A 217 -17.18 -3.31 -25.04
N LEU A 218 -18.31 -2.61 -25.20
CA LEU A 218 -18.27 -1.19 -25.57
C LEU A 218 -17.68 -0.36 -24.43
N SER A 219 -18.01 -0.71 -23.19
CA SER A 219 -17.58 0.00 -22.00
C SER A 219 -16.11 -0.23 -21.73
N GLU A 220 -15.60 -1.45 -21.91
CA GLU A 220 -14.16 -1.73 -21.90
C GLU A 220 -13.42 -0.82 -22.90
N LYS A 221 -13.91 -0.71 -24.14
CA LYS A 221 -13.30 0.19 -25.15
C LYS A 221 -13.36 1.66 -24.77
N ILE A 222 -14.47 2.11 -24.16
CA ILE A 222 -14.63 3.49 -23.69
C ILE A 222 -13.63 3.77 -22.56
N ILE A 223 -13.52 2.89 -21.58
CA ILE A 223 -12.57 3.00 -20.46
C ILE A 223 -11.14 3.03 -20.98
N ASP A 224 -10.82 2.16 -21.94
CA ASP A 224 -9.52 2.09 -22.58
C ASP A 224 -9.13 3.37 -23.32
N SER A 225 -10.13 4.10 -23.79
CA SER A 225 -9.97 5.31 -24.59
C SER A 225 -10.21 6.59 -23.79
N LYS A 226 -10.36 6.50 -22.45
CA LYS A 226 -10.78 7.62 -21.60
C LYS A 226 -9.91 8.87 -21.72
N SER A 227 -8.59 8.72 -21.80
CA SER A 227 -7.67 9.85 -22.01
C SER A 227 -7.88 10.52 -23.36
N LEU A 228 -7.96 9.74 -24.43
CA LEU A 228 -8.21 10.23 -25.80
C LEU A 228 -9.58 10.91 -25.91
N ILE A 229 -10.62 10.34 -25.29
CA ILE A 229 -11.95 10.96 -25.19
C ILE A 229 -11.84 12.33 -24.53
N HIS A 230 -11.12 12.42 -23.40
CA HIS A 230 -10.97 13.68 -22.69
C HIS A 230 -10.25 14.76 -23.51
N GLU A 231 -9.22 14.37 -24.27
CA GLU A 231 -8.46 15.27 -25.15
C GLU A 231 -9.27 15.74 -26.37
N THR A 232 -10.13 14.87 -26.91
CA THR A 232 -10.84 15.12 -28.18
C THR A 232 -12.26 15.66 -28.00
N LYS A 233 -12.88 15.54 -26.82
CA LYS A 233 -14.32 15.89 -26.61
C LYS A 233 -14.73 17.32 -26.99
N ASN A 234 -13.81 18.27 -26.95
CA ASN A 234 -14.07 19.68 -27.28
C ASN A 234 -13.74 20.02 -28.74
N SER A 235 -13.27 19.04 -29.52
CA SER A 235 -12.94 19.21 -30.92
C SER A 235 -14.19 19.19 -31.80
N VAL A 236 -14.18 19.98 -32.87
CA VAL A 236 -15.20 19.93 -33.92
C VAL A 236 -15.22 18.56 -34.62
N TYR A 237 -14.09 17.84 -34.58
CA TYR A 237 -13.93 16.50 -35.17
C TYR A 237 -14.24 15.35 -34.21
N TYR A 238 -14.83 15.62 -33.04
CA TYR A 238 -15.04 14.58 -32.02
C TYR A 238 -15.89 13.41 -32.53
N GLU A 239 -16.98 13.69 -33.26
CA GLU A 239 -17.84 12.63 -33.81
C GLU A 239 -17.14 11.81 -34.89
N ASP A 240 -16.42 12.47 -35.81
CA ASP A 240 -15.65 11.78 -36.85
C ASP A 240 -14.56 10.88 -36.24
N TRP A 241 -13.88 11.39 -35.20
CA TRP A 241 -12.92 10.62 -34.42
C TRP A 241 -13.58 9.42 -33.74
N MET A 242 -14.75 9.58 -33.10
CA MET A 242 -15.47 8.47 -32.48
C MET A 242 -15.84 7.39 -33.51
N ILE A 243 -16.32 7.80 -34.68
CA ILE A 243 -16.68 6.87 -35.76
C ILE A 243 -15.48 6.04 -36.18
N ASP A 244 -14.31 6.66 -36.32
CA ASP A 244 -13.08 5.96 -36.72
C ASP A 244 -12.47 5.12 -35.61
N HIS A 245 -12.42 5.65 -34.40
CA HIS A 245 -11.79 5.01 -33.25
C HIS A 245 -12.57 3.78 -32.77
N PHE A 246 -13.90 3.90 -32.65
CA PHE A 246 -14.77 2.80 -32.22
C PHE A 246 -15.33 1.98 -33.39
N LYS A 247 -14.97 2.31 -34.63
CA LYS A 247 -15.46 1.68 -35.86
C LYS A 247 -16.99 1.65 -35.92
N LEU A 248 -17.63 2.81 -35.93
CA LEU A 248 -19.09 2.96 -35.79
C LEU A 248 -19.82 3.03 -37.14
N ARG A 249 -21.13 2.74 -37.11
CA ARG A 249 -22.02 3.00 -38.25
C ARG A 249 -22.17 4.52 -38.49
N PRO A 250 -22.30 4.99 -39.74
CA PRO A 250 -22.44 4.19 -40.97
C PRO A 250 -21.13 3.80 -41.66
N LYS A 251 -19.98 4.39 -41.29
CA LYS A 251 -18.68 4.17 -41.97
C LYS A 251 -18.22 2.70 -41.88
N PHE A 252 -18.61 2.01 -40.82
CA PHE A 252 -18.35 0.57 -40.62
C PHE A 252 -19.69 -0.19 -40.51
N PRO A 253 -20.27 -0.68 -41.63
CA PRO A 253 -21.61 -1.27 -41.65
C PRO A 253 -21.80 -2.50 -40.76
N ASN A 254 -20.72 -3.26 -40.52
CA ASN A 254 -20.74 -4.47 -39.69
C ASN A 254 -20.65 -4.18 -38.18
N SER A 255 -20.60 -2.91 -37.77
CA SER A 255 -20.51 -2.54 -36.36
C SER A 255 -21.86 -2.65 -35.66
N HIS A 256 -21.83 -3.15 -34.42
CA HIS A 256 -23.02 -3.23 -33.57
C HIS A 256 -23.46 -1.84 -33.07
N TYR A 257 -22.54 -0.88 -33.01
CA TYR A 257 -22.75 0.41 -32.33
C TYR A 257 -22.79 1.59 -33.30
N THR A 258 -23.53 2.62 -32.90
CA THR A 258 -23.61 3.95 -33.52
C THR A 258 -22.92 4.99 -32.65
N THR A 259 -22.67 6.18 -33.19
CA THR A 259 -22.16 7.32 -32.41
C THR A 259 -23.06 7.65 -31.22
N ASP A 260 -24.37 7.55 -31.38
CA ASP A 260 -25.33 7.82 -30.32
C ASP A 260 -25.23 6.77 -29.20
N ASP A 261 -25.06 5.49 -29.55
CA ASP A 261 -24.88 4.42 -28.54
C ASP A 261 -23.66 4.71 -27.66
N VAL A 262 -22.53 5.09 -28.25
CA VAL A 262 -21.30 5.41 -27.51
C VAL A 262 -21.50 6.64 -26.62
N LYS A 263 -22.12 7.72 -27.15
CA LYS A 263 -22.41 8.93 -26.36
C LYS A 263 -23.34 8.63 -25.19
N GLN A 264 -24.41 7.88 -25.40
CA GLN A 264 -25.34 7.48 -24.34
C GLN A 264 -24.62 6.64 -23.28
N LYS A 265 -23.75 5.72 -23.71
CA LYS A 265 -22.97 4.88 -22.80
C LYS A 265 -22.01 5.70 -21.92
N ILE A 266 -21.27 6.64 -22.53
CA ILE A 266 -20.39 7.57 -21.79
C ILE A 266 -21.20 8.34 -20.74
N LEU A 267 -22.34 8.92 -21.13
CA LEU A 267 -23.19 9.68 -20.20
C LEU A 267 -23.73 8.80 -19.05
N GLN A 268 -24.10 7.55 -19.34
CA GLN A 268 -24.57 6.60 -18.34
C GLN A 268 -23.47 6.27 -17.33
N MET A 269 -22.24 6.01 -17.81
CA MET A 269 -21.08 5.71 -16.96
C MET A 269 -20.68 6.92 -16.10
N GLU A 270 -20.60 8.11 -16.71
CA GLU A 270 -20.31 9.36 -16.00
C GLU A 270 -21.33 9.65 -14.90
N LYS A 271 -22.62 9.39 -15.17
CA LYS A 271 -23.68 9.54 -14.17
C LYS A 271 -23.46 8.61 -12.97
N ILE A 272 -23.14 7.33 -13.18
CA ILE A 272 -22.90 6.38 -12.09
C ILE A 272 -21.66 6.78 -11.27
N VAL A 273 -20.61 7.24 -11.94
CA VAL A 273 -19.41 7.76 -11.25
C VAL A 273 -19.73 9.00 -10.41
N GLU A 274 -20.63 9.87 -10.89
CA GLU A 274 -21.12 11.01 -10.10
C GLU A 274 -21.97 10.55 -8.91
N ASP A 275 -22.90 9.62 -9.12
CA ASP A 275 -23.78 9.08 -8.09
C ASP A 275 -22.96 8.41 -6.96
N LEU A 276 -21.87 7.72 -7.30
CA LEU A 276 -20.93 7.09 -6.35
C LEU A 276 -20.30 8.05 -5.34
N LYS A 277 -20.31 9.36 -5.59
CA LYS A 277 -19.86 10.37 -4.63
C LYS A 277 -20.82 10.53 -3.45
N SER A 278 -22.09 10.20 -3.65
CA SER A 278 -23.16 10.42 -2.66
C SER A 278 -23.90 9.14 -2.25
N VAL A 279 -23.86 8.10 -3.09
CA VAL A 279 -24.56 6.84 -2.90
C VAL A 279 -23.57 5.69 -2.64
N PRO A 280 -23.82 4.81 -1.66
CA PRO A 280 -23.01 3.61 -1.46
C PRO A 280 -23.03 2.69 -2.68
N ILE A 281 -21.88 2.12 -3.07
CA ILE A 281 -21.78 1.21 -4.23
C ILE A 281 -22.77 0.05 -4.14
N ARG A 282 -22.98 -0.52 -2.95
CA ARG A 282 -23.92 -1.63 -2.72
C ARG A 282 -25.36 -1.28 -3.08
N GLU A 283 -25.75 -0.03 -2.93
CA GLU A 283 -27.09 0.43 -3.29
C GLU A 283 -27.24 0.51 -4.82
N LEU A 284 -26.23 1.04 -5.51
CA LEU A 284 -26.20 1.05 -6.97
C LEU A 284 -26.15 -0.36 -7.56
N GLU A 285 -25.31 -1.24 -6.98
CA GLU A 285 -25.27 -2.67 -7.32
C GLU A 285 -26.64 -3.31 -7.16
N PHE A 286 -27.30 -3.09 -6.02
CA PHE A 286 -28.64 -3.63 -5.76
C PHE A 286 -29.69 -3.10 -6.73
N GLN A 287 -29.68 -1.80 -7.07
CA GLN A 287 -30.60 -1.22 -8.03
C GLN A 287 -30.42 -1.81 -9.42
N GLN A 288 -29.18 -1.98 -9.86
CA GLN A 288 -28.86 -2.53 -11.17
C GLN A 288 -29.21 -4.02 -11.26
N LEU A 289 -28.96 -4.81 -10.21
CA LEU A 289 -29.40 -6.21 -10.13
C LEU A 289 -30.93 -6.33 -10.17
N ASN A 290 -31.66 -5.31 -9.72
CA ASN A 290 -33.12 -5.27 -9.71
C ASN A 290 -33.72 -4.40 -10.82
N SER A 291 -32.95 -3.97 -11.83
CA SER A 291 -33.48 -3.15 -12.92
C SER A 291 -34.55 -3.88 -13.73
N GLY A 292 -34.53 -5.22 -13.67
CA GLY A 292 -35.41 -6.08 -14.44
C GLY A 292 -35.08 -6.10 -15.93
N GLU A 293 -33.92 -5.54 -16.31
CA GLU A 293 -33.35 -5.63 -17.64
C GLU A 293 -32.61 -6.95 -17.81
N ASN A 294 -32.74 -7.55 -18.99
CA ASN A 294 -31.97 -8.74 -19.36
C ASN A 294 -30.64 -8.28 -19.97
N PHE A 295 -29.55 -8.68 -19.34
CA PHE A 295 -28.19 -8.50 -19.83
C PHE A 295 -27.61 -9.85 -20.22
N ASN A 296 -26.87 -9.89 -21.32
CA ASN A 296 -26.16 -11.08 -21.75
C ASN A 296 -24.79 -10.66 -22.25
N ASP A 297 -23.93 -10.32 -21.28
CA ASP A 297 -22.55 -9.96 -21.51
C ASP A 297 -21.63 -11.10 -21.09
N LYS A 298 -20.38 -11.04 -21.55
CA LYS A 298 -19.37 -12.07 -21.26
C LYS A 298 -19.14 -12.29 -19.76
N GLU A 299 -19.18 -11.22 -18.98
CA GLU A 299 -18.89 -11.22 -17.54
C GLU A 299 -20.16 -11.22 -16.67
N PHE A 300 -21.32 -10.90 -17.25
CA PHE A 300 -22.55 -10.70 -16.48
C PHE A 300 -23.81 -11.04 -17.28
N VAL A 301 -24.67 -11.87 -16.70
CA VAL A 301 -25.95 -12.29 -17.28
C VAL A 301 -27.08 -12.06 -16.29
N THR A 302 -28.13 -11.39 -16.73
CA THR A 302 -29.42 -11.36 -16.01
C THR A 302 -30.51 -11.90 -16.91
N GLU A 303 -31.27 -12.84 -16.36
CA GLU A 303 -32.45 -13.40 -17.01
C GLU A 303 -33.65 -13.17 -16.09
N ARG A 304 -34.69 -12.53 -16.63
CA ARG A 304 -36.01 -12.59 -16.03
C ARG A 304 -36.47 -14.04 -16.03
N ILE A 305 -36.73 -14.56 -14.83
CA ILE A 305 -37.34 -15.88 -14.67
C ILE A 305 -38.82 -15.75 -15.07
N GLU A 306 -39.13 -16.00 -16.34
CA GLU A 306 -40.51 -16.02 -16.83
C GLU A 306 -41.28 -17.26 -16.32
N ASP A 307 -40.58 -18.39 -16.13
CA ASP A 307 -41.13 -19.67 -15.66
C ASP A 307 -40.67 -20.00 -14.22
N MET A 308 -40.99 -19.15 -13.25
CA MET A 308 -40.69 -19.44 -11.85
C MET A 308 -41.56 -20.61 -11.35
N PRO A 309 -40.98 -21.75 -10.93
CA PRO A 309 -41.76 -22.88 -10.44
C PRO A 309 -42.64 -22.46 -9.26
N ASP A 310 -43.91 -22.87 -9.24
CA ASP A 310 -44.91 -22.39 -8.26
C ASP A 310 -44.46 -22.50 -6.79
N LYS A 311 -43.63 -23.51 -6.47
CA LYS A 311 -43.07 -23.71 -5.12
C LYS A 311 -42.20 -22.55 -4.63
N PHE A 312 -41.66 -21.73 -5.55
CA PHE A 312 -40.80 -20.59 -5.25
C PHE A 312 -41.52 -19.24 -5.29
N LYS A 313 -42.71 -19.14 -5.90
CA LYS A 313 -43.52 -17.90 -5.97
C LYS A 313 -43.90 -17.31 -4.60
N LYS A 314 -43.85 -18.10 -3.52
CA LYS A 314 -44.17 -17.63 -2.16
C LYS A 314 -43.04 -16.87 -1.46
N TYR A 315 -41.84 -16.84 -2.04
CA TYR A 315 -40.65 -16.23 -1.44
C TYR A 315 -40.24 -14.90 -2.09
N PHE A 316 -40.95 -14.47 -3.13
CA PHE A 316 -40.74 -13.24 -3.88
C PHE A 316 -42.08 -12.51 -4.01
#